data_AF-T0RX54-F1
#
_entry.id   AF-T0RX54-F1
#
_cell.length_a   1.000
_cell.length_b   1.000
_cell.length_c   1.000
_cell.angle_alpha   90.00
_cell.angle_beta   90.00
_cell.angle_gamma   90.00
#
_symmetry.space_group_name_H-M   'P 1'
#
loop_
_entity.id
_entity.type
_entity.pdbx_description
1 polymer ?
#
loop_
_entity_poly.entity_id
_entity_poly.type
_entity_poly.pdbx_seq_one_letter_code
_entity_poly.pdbx_strand_id
1 'polypeptide(L)' 'QYEKLKNKVEVSERIYLADMSFRPLIGKTYFLYSRKDKKDILSMVAPTEWGKSGHPYEDHIATVQLLADHTWKVID' A
#
# COMPACT_ATOMS: atom_id res chain seq x y z
N GLN A 1 -13.68 14.91 -0.21
CA GLN A 1 -14.00 14.31 -1.52
C GLN A 1 -13.79 12.81 -1.40
N TYR A 2 -14.76 12.01 -1.83
CA TYR A 2 -14.86 10.58 -1.53
C TYR A 2 -14.32 9.76 -2.70
N GLU A 3 -13.05 9.40 -2.68
CA GLU A 3 -12.46 8.43 -3.63
C GLU A 3 -12.28 7.03 -2.99
N LYS A 4 -13.01 6.75 -1.91
CA LYS A 4 -12.85 5.55 -1.06
C LYS A 4 -13.60 4.32 -1.57
N LEU A 5 -13.48 4.03 -2.86
CA LEU A 5 -13.95 2.78 -3.46
C LEU A 5 -12.95 2.29 -4.52
N LYS A 6 -11.65 2.50 -4.31
CA LYS A 6 -10.65 1.68 -5.02
C LYS A 6 -10.98 0.22 -4.70
N ASN A 7 -11.31 -0.51 -5.75
CA ASN A 7 -11.90 -1.83 -5.64
C ASN A 7 -10.92 -2.73 -4.88
N LYS A 8 -11.38 -3.39 -3.81
CA LYS A 8 -10.49 -4.24 -2.97
C LYS A 8 -9.75 -5.28 -3.80
N VAL A 9 -10.40 -5.73 -4.89
CA VAL A 9 -9.85 -6.64 -5.88
C VAL A 9 -8.64 -5.99 -6.58
N GLU A 10 -8.80 -4.78 -7.13
CA GLU A 10 -7.74 -4.05 -7.82
C GLU A 10 -6.54 -3.79 -6.91
N VAL A 11 -6.78 -3.34 -5.67
CA VAL A 11 -5.69 -3.09 -4.72
C VAL A 11 -4.95 -4.39 -4.39
N SER A 12 -5.68 -5.49 -4.21
CA SER A 12 -5.07 -6.80 -3.96
C SER A 12 -4.20 -7.25 -5.15
N GLU A 13 -4.70 -7.13 -6.38
CA GLU A 13 -3.95 -7.44 -7.59
C GLU A 13 -2.68 -6.58 -7.72
N ARG A 14 -2.78 -5.28 -7.46
CA ARG A 14 -1.63 -4.37 -7.48
C ARG A 14 -0.60 -4.74 -6.43
N ILE A 15 -1.03 -5.16 -5.23
CA ILE A 15 -0.11 -5.66 -4.20
C ILE A 15 0.59 -6.94 -4.67
N TYR A 16 -0.12 -7.89 -5.29
CA TYR A 16 0.50 -9.09 -5.85
C TYR A 16 1.54 -8.79 -6.94
N LEU A 17 1.34 -7.71 -7.71
CA LEU A 17 2.26 -7.26 -8.75
C LEU A 17 3.33 -6.28 -8.25
N ALA A 18 3.17 -5.75 -7.04
CA ALA A 18 4.07 -4.76 -6.46
C ALA A 18 5.41 -5.39 -6.07
N ASP A 19 6.45 -4.57 -6.10
CA ASP A 19 7.75 -4.98 -5.59
C ASP A 19 7.68 -5.07 -4.06
N MET A 20 7.87 -6.28 -3.52
CA MET A 20 7.92 -6.53 -2.08
C MET A 20 9.34 -6.88 -1.66
N SER A 21 10.00 -5.92 -1.02
CA SER A 21 11.32 -6.14 -0.42
C SER A 21 11.27 -6.79 0.97
N PHE A 22 10.09 -7.12 1.48
CA PHE A 22 9.89 -7.74 2.80
C PHE A 22 8.79 -8.81 2.78
N ARG A 23 8.79 -9.68 3.79
CA ARG A 23 7.69 -10.62 4.03
C ARG A 23 6.63 -9.95 4.88
N PRO A 24 5.38 -9.78 4.38
CA PRO A 24 4.34 -9.13 5.15
C PRO A 24 3.88 -10.04 6.29
N LEU A 25 3.76 -9.44 7.47
CA LEU A 25 3.27 -10.05 8.70
C LEU A 25 1.77 -9.79 8.88
N ILE A 26 1.06 -10.84 9.29
CA ILE A 26 -0.37 -10.81 9.64
C ILE A 26 -0.62 -9.76 10.73
N GLY A 27 -1.74 -9.04 10.60
CA GLY A 27 -2.20 -8.02 11.54
C GLY A 27 -1.49 -6.67 11.41
N LYS A 28 -0.46 -6.57 10.56
CA LYS A 28 0.25 -5.31 10.31
C LYS A 28 -0.38 -4.52 9.17
N THR A 29 -0.25 -3.21 9.28
CA THR A 29 -0.68 -2.23 8.29
C THR A 29 0.48 -1.85 7.38
N TYR A 30 0.17 -1.67 6.11
CA TYR A 30 1.09 -1.33 5.04
C TYR A 30 0.46 -0.28 4.14
N PHE A 31 1.31 0.38 3.37
CA PHE A 31 0.96 1.52 2.53
C PHE A 31 1.44 1.23 1.12
N LEU A 32 0.50 1.17 0.18
CA LEU A 32 0.78 0.94 -1.23
C LEU A 32 1.07 2.27 -1.91
N TYR A 33 2.21 2.36 -2.57
CA TYR A 33 2.66 3.56 -3.27
C TYR A 33 2.92 3.27 -4.75
N SER A 34 2.71 4.26 -5.61
CA SER A 34 3.11 4.20 -7.01
C SER A 34 4.45 4.90 -7.25
N ARG A 35 5.26 4.31 -8.10
CA ARG A 35 6.52 4.89 -8.59
C ARG A 35 6.34 5.48 -9.98
N LYS A 36 7.22 6.43 -10.34
CA LYS A 36 7.36 7.03 -11.68
C LYS A 36 7.41 6.04 -12.84
N ASP A 37 7.88 4.82 -12.56
CA ASP A 37 8.00 3.75 -13.55
C ASP A 37 6.72 2.90 -13.68
N LYS A 38 5.57 3.37 -13.18
CA LYS A 38 4.29 2.62 -13.06
C LYS A 38 4.37 1.33 -12.24
N LYS A 39 5.46 1.11 -11.50
CA LYS A 39 5.57 0.01 -10.55
C LYS A 39 5.00 0.44 -9.21
N ASP A 40 4.17 -0.42 -8.64
CA ASP A 40 3.70 -0.25 -7.29
C ASP A 40 4.70 -0.86 -6.30
N ILE A 41 4.75 -0.31 -5.09
CA ILE A 41 5.59 -0.81 -4.00
C ILE A 41 4.79 -0.80 -2.72
N LEU A 42 4.90 -1.90 -1.98
CA LEU A 42 4.34 -1.99 -0.64
C LEU A 42 5.38 -1.49 0.36
N SER A 43 4.98 -0.62 1.29
CA SER A 43 5.84 -0.09 2.34
C SER A 43 5.20 -0.25 3.71
N MET A 44 6.02 -0.27 4.77
CA MET A 44 5.58 -0.26 6.16
C MET A 44 5.43 1.15 6.75
N VAL A 45 5.89 2.17 6.03
CA VAL A 45 5.95 3.56 6.50
C VAL A 45 4.78 4.34 5.93
N ALA A 46 3.96 4.93 6.80
CA ALA A 46 2.81 5.75 6.42
C ALA A 46 3.25 7.05 5.74
N PRO A 47 2.43 7.68 4.87
CA PRO A 47 2.78 8.93 4.20
C PRO A 47 3.10 10.08 5.18
N THR A 48 2.54 10.01 6.40
CA THR A 48 2.77 10.96 7.50
C THR A 48 4.02 10.68 8.33
N GLU A 49 4.60 9.48 8.23
CA GLU A 49 5.79 9.08 8.98
C GLU A 49 7.10 9.40 8.23
N TRP A 50 6.99 9.85 6.98
CA TRP A 50 8.13 10.36 6.24
C TRP A 50 8.56 11.70 6.85
N GLY A 51 9.87 11.90 6.93
CA GLY A 51 10.44 13.14 7.46
C GLY A 51 10.09 14.36 6.62
N LYS A 52 10.75 15.49 6.91
CA LYS A 52 10.50 16.79 6.23
C LYS A 52 10.55 16.75 4.70
N SER A 53 11.23 15.77 4.12
CA SER A 53 11.36 15.57 2.67
C SER A 53 10.16 14.86 2.02
N GLY A 54 9.21 14.34 2.81
CA GLY A 54 8.08 13.54 2.31
C GLY A 54 8.50 12.16 1.82
N HIS A 55 7.56 11.41 1.23
CA HIS A 55 7.84 10.12 0.64
C HIS A 55 8.42 10.24 -0.79
N PRO A 56 9.33 9.35 -1.21
CA PRO A 56 9.96 9.40 -2.53
C PRO A 56 9.04 8.93 -3.67
N TYR A 57 7.82 8.52 -3.36
CA TYR A 57 6.85 7.96 -4.31
C TYR A 57 5.99 9.04 -4.95
N GLU A 58 5.40 8.74 -6.11
CA GLU A 58 4.53 9.70 -6.81
C GLU A 58 3.21 9.89 -6.08
N ASP A 59 2.58 8.78 -5.69
CA ASP A 59 1.25 8.80 -5.08
C ASP A 59 1.10 7.73 -4.02
N HIS A 60 0.29 8.03 -3.00
CA HIS A 60 -0.18 7.06 -2.02
C HIS A 60 -1.49 6.45 -2.50
N ILE A 61 -1.45 5.18 -2.89
CA ILE A 61 -2.56 4.51 -3.57
C ILE A 61 -3.62 4.05 -2.58
N ALA A 62 -3.21 3.37 -1.51
CA ALA A 62 -4.11 2.79 -0.52
C ALA A 62 -3.35 2.38 0.75
N THR A 63 -4.05 2.42 1.89
CA THR A 63 -3.59 1.79 3.13
C THR A 63 -4.25 0.42 3.27
N VAL A 64 -3.46 -0.62 3.53
CA VAL A 64 -3.93 -2.00 3.62
C VAL A 64 -3.46 -2.69 4.90
N GLN A 65 -4.23 -3.64 5.39
CA GLN A 65 -3.84 -4.52 6.49
C GLN A 65 -3.84 -5.97 6.03
N LEU A 66 -2.79 -6.72 6.37
CA LEU A 66 -2.76 -8.15 6.10
C LEU A 66 -3.60 -8.88 7.16
N LEU A 67 -4.62 -9.62 6.73
CA LEU A 67 -5.49 -10.41 7.60
C LEU A 67 -4.91 -11.80 7.88
N ALA A 68 -5.50 -12.52 8.83
CA ALA A 68 -5.03 -13.85 9.24
C ALA A 68 -5.16 -14.92 8.14
N ASP A 69 -6.07 -14.70 7.19
CA ASP A 69 -6.29 -15.53 6.01
C ASP A 69 -5.40 -15.16 4.81
N HIS A 70 -4.34 -14.36 5.04
CA HIS A 70 -3.43 -13.85 4.02
C HIS A 70 -4.09 -12.97 2.94
N THR A 71 -5.27 -12.43 3.22
CA THR A 71 -5.92 -11.45 2.35
C THR A 71 -5.62 -10.03 2.79
N TRP A 72 -5.72 -9.11 1.83
CA TRP A 72 -5.48 -7.69 2.05
C TRP A 72 -6.80 -6.97 2.29
N LYS A 73 -6.88 -6.26 3.42
CA LYS A 73 -8.00 -5.38 3.73
C LYS A 73 -7.60 -3.93 3.50
N VAL A 74 -8.23 -3.28 2.53
CA VAL A 74 -8.13 -1.83 2.34
C VAL A 74 -8.81 -1.12 3.51
N ILE A 75 -8.08 -0.22 4.18
CA ILE A 75 -8.58 0.56 5.33
C ILE A 75 -8.62 2.07 5.07
N ASP A 76 -7.87 2.57 4.07
CA ASP A 76 -7.91 3.97 3.62
C ASP A 76 -7.66 4.10 2.11
#